data_AF-A0A7W5AU48-F1
#
_entry.id   AF-A0A7W5AU48-F1
#
_cell.length_a   1.000
_cell.length_b   1.000
_cell.length_c   1.000
_cell.angle_alpha   90.00
_cell.angle_beta   90.00
_cell.angle_gamma   90.00
#
_symmetry.space_group_name_H-M   'P 1'
#
loop_
_entity.id
_entity.type
_entity.pdbx_description
1 polymer ?
#
loop_
_entity_poly.entity_id
_entity_poly.type
_entity_poly.pdbx_seq_one_letter_code
_entity_poly.pdbx_strand_id
1 'polypeptide(L)'
;MTKRDAALRIERAINNNVLLVMDDQSKEEFVLMGKGIGFAGKSGETILASDTRIEKRFRLDDPKEMVQYHSLLGDMDPEVIRISEAIIQLITAQLGELVNRKIYFALPSHIQFAIYRLRNGMDIVNPFLYETRMCYKSEYEIARQAAELIGSTFGIAVPDEEIGFLTYHVHSAVTNVPIGQIVKFTNLVNELVEKIEERRAIRISRESIDYIRLITHLRYMVERISQGKRASNPLLDSLHQQMPEAYAQARELAGLMEEQLSQPITEDEIGFLAIHLYRLFEVFPSPVTGI
;
A
#
# COMPACT_ATOMS: atom_id res chain seq x y z
N MET A 1 31.45 23.42 24.52
CA MET A 1 30.22 22.60 24.49
C MET A 1 30.20 21.84 23.17
N THR A 2 30.65 20.60 23.18
CA THR A 2 30.68 19.71 22.02
C THR A 2 29.24 19.33 21.67
N LYS A 3 28.75 19.74 20.50
CA LYS A 3 27.50 19.19 19.94
C LYS A 3 27.68 17.67 19.88
N ARG A 4 26.90 16.91 20.65
CA ARG A 4 26.82 15.46 20.49
C ARG A 4 26.49 15.19 19.02
N ASP A 5 27.28 14.34 18.39
CA ASP A 5 26.99 13.91 17.03
C ASP A 5 25.63 13.20 17.01
N ALA A 6 24.76 13.61 16.08
CA ALA A 6 23.39 13.12 16.05
C ALA A 6 23.37 11.71 15.48
N ALA A 7 22.77 10.75 16.20
CA ALA A 7 22.51 9.43 15.68
C ALA A 7 21.22 9.45 14.86
N LEU A 8 21.31 9.03 13.60
CA LEU A 8 20.21 8.93 12.66
C LEU A 8 19.76 7.47 12.59
N ARG A 9 18.46 7.21 12.74
CA ARG A 9 17.90 5.86 12.64
C ARG A 9 17.73 5.48 11.18
N ILE A 10 18.16 4.29 10.80
CA ILE A 10 18.05 3.76 9.45
C ILE A 10 16.64 3.20 9.26
N GLU A 11 15.87 3.83 8.38
CA GLU A 11 14.53 3.38 8.02
C GLU A 11 14.62 2.31 6.92
N ARG A 12 15.47 2.52 5.91
CA ARG A 12 15.63 1.56 4.80
C ARG A 12 16.90 1.82 3.99
N ALA A 13 17.58 0.76 3.56
CA ALA A 13 18.57 0.85 2.48
C ALA A 13 17.85 0.87 1.12
N ILE A 14 18.05 1.92 0.33
CA ILE A 14 17.45 2.05 -1.01
C ILE A 14 18.27 1.25 -2.02
N ASN A 15 19.59 1.37 -1.95
CA ASN A 15 20.56 0.58 -2.71
C ASN A 15 21.91 0.60 -1.96
N ASN A 16 22.97 0.05 -2.57
CA ASN A 16 24.31 -0.05 -1.98
C ASN A 16 24.94 1.29 -1.55
N ASN A 17 24.48 2.42 -2.11
CA ASN A 17 25.06 3.74 -1.92
C ASN A 17 24.08 4.76 -1.33
N VAL A 18 22.87 4.33 -0.93
CA VAL A 18 21.82 5.23 -0.45
C VAL A 18 21.07 4.64 0.75
N LEU A 19 20.99 5.41 1.84
CA LEU A 19 20.17 5.13 3.02
C LEU A 19 19.08 6.18 3.20
N LEU A 20 17.86 5.73 3.49
CA LEU A 20 16.81 6.54 4.08
C LEU A 20 16.93 6.46 5.60
N VAL A 21 17.06 7.61 6.25
CA VAL A 21 17.23 7.72 7.70
C VAL A 21 16.27 8.73 8.30
N MET A 22 16.00 8.61 9.59
CA MET A 22 15.20 9.55 10.37
C MET A 22 16.03 10.08 11.53
N ASP A 23 16.02 11.39 11.72
CA ASP A 23 16.54 12.01 12.94
C ASP A 23 15.46 11.93 14.02
N ASP A 24 15.69 11.12 15.05
CA ASP A 24 14.70 10.92 16.12
C ASP A 24 14.47 12.18 16.98
N GLN A 25 15.38 13.16 16.97
CA GLN A 25 15.26 14.40 17.72
C GLN A 25 14.41 15.43 16.98
N SER A 26 14.72 15.68 15.71
CA SER A 26 13.99 16.64 14.87
C SER A 26 12.73 16.05 14.23
N LYS A 27 12.62 14.71 14.20
CA LYS A 27 11.62 13.96 13.42
C LYS A 27 11.71 14.21 11.92
N GLU A 28 12.83 14.74 11.43
CA GLU A 28 13.09 14.94 10.01
C GLU A 28 13.65 13.67 9.36
N GLU A 29 13.15 13.35 8.16
CA GLU A 29 13.65 12.25 7.32
C GLU A 29 14.70 12.78 6.34
N PHE A 30 15.79 12.03 6.16
CA PHE A 30 16.91 12.37 5.29
C PHE A 30 17.32 11.22 4.40
N VAL A 31 17.94 11.57 3.28
CA VAL A 31 18.58 10.64 2.37
C VAL A 31 20.07 10.87 2.41
N LEU A 32 20.79 9.84 2.84
CA LEU A 32 22.24 9.84 2.89
C LEU A 32 22.78 9.12 1.67
N MET A 33 23.69 9.78 0.96
CA MET A 33 24.39 9.23 -0.20
C MET A 33 25.87 9.10 0.10
N GLY A 34 26.46 7.98 -0.31
CA GLY A 34 27.84 7.67 0.00
C GLY A 34 28.27 6.31 -0.49
N LYS A 35 29.52 6.17 -0.94
CA LYS A 35 30.02 4.89 -1.42
C LYS A 35 29.93 3.79 -0.35
N GLY A 36 29.12 2.77 -0.62
CA GLY A 36 28.94 1.62 0.29
C GLY A 36 28.17 1.93 1.57
N ILE A 37 27.53 3.10 1.70
CA ILE A 37 26.77 3.46 2.89
C ILE A 37 25.55 2.55 3.09
N GLY A 38 24.97 2.04 2.00
CA GLY A 38 23.81 1.15 2.02
C GLY A 38 24.09 -0.24 2.57
N PHE A 39 25.34 -0.71 2.51
CA PHE A 39 25.74 -1.98 3.12
C PHE A 39 25.80 -1.92 4.65
N ALA A 40 25.88 -0.72 5.21
CA ALA A 40 26.10 -0.50 6.64
C ALA A 40 24.82 -0.61 7.48
N GLY A 41 23.65 -0.63 6.85
CA GLY A 41 22.40 -0.35 7.53
C GLY A 41 21.36 -1.44 7.39
N LYS A 42 21.09 -2.17 8.47
CA LYS A 42 19.80 -2.87 8.60
C LYS A 42 18.75 -1.91 9.13
N SER A 43 17.51 -2.09 8.70
CA SER A 43 16.36 -1.32 9.20
C SER A 43 16.34 -1.37 10.74
N GLY A 44 16.24 -0.21 11.38
CA GLY A 44 16.22 -0.06 12.83
C GLY A 44 17.58 0.18 13.50
N GLU A 45 18.70 0.01 12.77
CA GLU A 45 20.03 0.40 13.27
C GLU A 45 20.23 1.92 13.20
N THR A 46 21.33 2.44 13.77
CA THR A 46 21.65 3.86 13.72
C THR A 46 22.99 4.11 13.03
N ILE A 47 23.09 5.24 12.32
CA ILE A 47 24.31 5.77 11.73
C ILE A 47 24.59 7.15 12.30
N LEU A 48 25.86 7.45 12.56
CA LEU A 48 26.28 8.76 13.04
C LEU A 48 26.17 9.80 11.92
N ALA A 49 25.68 10.99 12.23
CA ALA A 49 25.60 12.08 11.25
C ALA A 49 26.99 12.54 10.76
N SER A 50 28.06 12.22 11.49
CA SER A 50 29.45 12.43 11.08
C SER A 50 30.12 11.22 10.39
N ASP A 51 29.37 10.16 10.07
CA ASP A 51 29.93 8.99 9.37
C ASP A 51 30.65 9.41 8.08
N THR A 52 31.91 9.01 7.95
CA THR A 52 32.81 9.46 6.88
C THR A 52 32.40 8.97 5.50
N ARG A 53 31.51 7.98 5.42
CA ARG A 53 30.94 7.51 4.16
C ARG A 53 29.83 8.45 3.66
N ILE A 54 29.28 9.33 4.48
CA ILE A 54 28.25 10.30 4.06
C ILE A 54 28.92 11.37 3.19
N GLU A 55 28.67 11.31 1.89
CA GLU A 55 29.16 12.30 0.92
C GLU A 55 28.16 13.44 0.74
N LYS A 56 26.86 13.11 0.74
CA LYS A 56 25.76 14.09 0.62
C LYS A 56 24.58 13.70 1.50
N ARG A 57 23.85 14.71 1.95
CA ARG A 57 22.62 14.58 2.74
C ARG A 57 21.54 15.44 2.12
N PHE A 58 20.39 14.85 1.85
CA PHE A 58 19.21 15.52 1.33
C PHE A 58 18.08 15.40 2.34
N ARG A 59 17.35 16.49 2.56
CA ARG A 59 16.09 16.50 3.28
C ARG A 59 15.01 15.86 2.42
N LEU A 60 14.33 14.86 2.98
CA LEU A 60 13.18 14.26 2.29
C LEU A 60 12.08 15.30 2.07
N ASP A 61 11.99 16.28 2.96
CA ASP A 61 10.99 17.33 2.93
C ASP A 61 11.31 18.56 2.05
N ASP A 62 12.32 18.47 1.19
CA ASP A 62 12.55 19.44 0.12
C ASP A 62 12.44 18.76 -1.27
N PRO A 63 11.39 19.06 -2.07
CA PRO A 63 11.26 18.51 -3.41
C PRO A 63 12.43 18.85 -4.33
N LYS A 64 13.08 20.02 -4.17
CA LYS A 64 14.23 20.41 -4.99
C LYS A 64 15.46 19.57 -4.68
N GLU A 65 15.70 19.32 -3.40
CA GLU A 65 16.77 18.41 -2.97
C GLU A 65 16.52 16.99 -3.47
N MET A 66 15.25 16.59 -3.54
CA MET A 66 14.84 15.30 -4.09
C MET A 66 15.11 15.15 -5.60
N VAL A 67 14.83 16.17 -6.39
CA VAL A 67 15.22 16.20 -7.81
C VAL A 67 16.74 16.13 -7.95
N GLN A 68 17.47 16.86 -7.10
CA GLN A 68 18.92 16.85 -7.11
C GLN A 68 19.48 15.47 -6.77
N TYR A 69 18.91 14.76 -5.81
CA TYR A 69 19.27 13.37 -5.50
C TYR A 69 19.22 12.47 -6.74
N HIS A 70 18.13 12.52 -7.51
CA HIS A 70 17.98 11.68 -8.71
C HIS A 70 19.00 12.01 -9.80
N SER A 71 19.26 13.31 -10.01
CA SER A 71 20.27 13.76 -10.97
C SER A 71 21.68 13.27 -10.64
N LEU A 72 21.97 13.07 -9.34
CA LEU A 72 23.30 12.69 -8.85
C LEU A 72 23.55 11.19 -8.87
N LEU A 73 22.50 10.37 -8.89
CA LEU A 73 22.67 8.92 -8.97
C LEU A 73 23.16 8.43 -10.32
N GLY A 74 22.94 9.19 -11.41
CA GLY A 74 23.43 8.84 -12.76
C GLY A 74 22.85 7.56 -13.38
N ASP A 75 22.21 6.71 -12.58
CA ASP A 75 21.69 5.39 -12.94
C ASP A 75 20.23 5.40 -13.41
N MET A 76 19.59 6.58 -13.38
CA MET A 76 18.18 6.74 -13.75
C MET A 76 18.02 7.64 -14.97
N ASP A 77 17.17 7.18 -15.89
CA ASP A 77 16.86 7.90 -17.13
C ASP A 77 16.26 9.28 -16.80
N PRO A 78 16.83 10.39 -17.30
CA PRO A 78 16.28 11.73 -17.08
C PRO A 78 14.82 11.88 -17.50
N GLU A 79 14.36 11.15 -18.52
CA GLU A 79 12.96 11.14 -18.93
C GLU A 79 12.07 10.46 -17.89
N VAL A 80 12.58 9.42 -17.20
CA VAL A 80 11.86 8.75 -16.09
C VAL A 80 11.68 9.71 -14.91
N ILE A 81 12.67 10.52 -14.60
CA ILE A 81 12.56 11.53 -13.54
C ILE A 81 11.49 12.56 -13.93
N ARG A 82 11.57 13.12 -15.14
CA ARG A 82 10.60 14.12 -15.65
C ARG A 82 9.17 13.59 -15.65
N ILE A 83 8.93 12.40 -16.16
CA ILE A 83 7.58 11.85 -16.21
C ILE A 83 7.05 11.55 -14.81
N SER A 84 7.92 11.12 -13.89
CA SER A 84 7.52 10.87 -12.50
C SER A 84 7.09 12.14 -11.81
N GLU A 85 7.80 13.26 -12.02
CA GLU A 85 7.39 14.56 -11.50
C GLU A 85 6.03 14.99 -12.07
N ALA A 86 5.81 14.81 -13.37
CA ALA A 86 4.53 15.12 -14.01
C ALA A 86 3.37 14.27 -13.43
N ILE A 87 3.61 12.98 -13.16
CA ILE A 87 2.64 12.09 -12.54
C ILE A 87 2.38 12.49 -11.08
N ILE A 88 3.40 12.85 -10.31
CA ILE A 88 3.23 13.33 -8.93
C ILE A 88 2.40 14.62 -8.90
N GLN A 89 2.61 15.52 -9.85
CA GLN A 89 1.79 16.72 -10.02
C GLN A 89 0.34 16.36 -10.37
N LEU A 90 0.13 15.39 -11.26
CA LEU A 90 -1.20 14.87 -11.60
C LEU A 90 -1.95 14.34 -10.37
N ILE A 91 -1.29 13.51 -9.57
CA ILE A 91 -1.84 12.95 -8.31
C ILE A 91 -2.24 14.08 -7.36
N THR A 92 -1.33 15.04 -7.17
CA THR A 92 -1.54 16.18 -6.26
C THR A 92 -2.71 17.06 -6.72
N ALA A 93 -2.81 17.30 -8.02
CA ALA A 93 -3.87 18.12 -8.61
C ALA A 93 -5.26 17.48 -8.48
N GLN A 94 -5.37 16.15 -8.57
CA GLN A 94 -6.68 15.47 -8.54
C GLN A 94 -7.14 15.07 -7.14
N LEU A 95 -6.21 14.74 -6.22
CA LEU A 95 -6.58 14.28 -4.88
C LEU A 95 -6.50 15.39 -3.82
N GLY A 96 -5.83 16.51 -4.08
CA GLY A 96 -5.79 17.65 -3.18
C GLY A 96 -5.09 17.39 -1.83
N GLU A 97 -4.45 16.22 -1.67
CA GLU A 97 -3.75 15.81 -0.46
C GLU A 97 -2.24 16.11 -0.55
N LEU A 98 -1.61 16.28 0.61
CA LEU A 98 -0.15 16.30 0.70
C LEU A 98 0.39 14.91 0.37
N VAL A 99 0.92 14.75 -0.84
CA VAL A 99 1.55 13.49 -1.25
C VAL A 99 2.77 13.18 -0.38
N ASN A 100 2.81 11.95 0.11
CA ASN A 100 3.95 11.40 0.83
C ASN A 100 5.19 11.49 -0.04
N ARG A 101 6.23 12.11 0.50
CA ARG A 101 7.47 12.42 -0.20
C ARG A 101 8.28 11.18 -0.56
N LYS A 102 7.98 10.02 0.05
CA LYS A 102 8.52 8.72 -0.38
C LYS A 102 8.14 8.39 -1.83
N ILE A 103 7.06 8.98 -2.38
CA ILE A 103 6.68 8.82 -3.79
C ILE A 103 7.79 9.28 -4.74
N TYR A 104 8.56 10.31 -4.37
CA TYR A 104 9.66 10.80 -5.19
C TYR A 104 10.75 9.74 -5.35
N PHE A 105 10.84 8.70 -4.52
CA PHE A 105 11.75 7.56 -4.73
C PHE A 105 11.07 6.38 -5.38
N ALA A 106 9.90 6.03 -4.84
CA ALA A 106 9.22 4.79 -5.17
C ALA A 106 8.73 4.80 -6.63
N LEU A 107 8.16 5.92 -7.07
CA LEU A 107 7.55 6.01 -8.39
C LEU A 107 8.60 6.01 -9.52
N PRO A 108 9.67 6.84 -9.51
CA PRO A 108 10.70 6.77 -10.55
C PRO A 108 11.36 5.38 -10.65
N SER A 109 11.66 4.76 -9.50
CA SER A 109 12.26 3.43 -9.47
C SER A 109 11.33 2.38 -10.10
N HIS A 110 10.04 2.46 -9.79
CA HIS A 110 9.03 1.57 -10.36
C HIS A 110 8.88 1.79 -11.87
N ILE A 111 8.74 3.04 -12.33
CA ILE A 111 8.62 3.36 -13.76
C ILE A 111 9.86 2.90 -14.54
N GLN A 112 11.07 3.17 -14.04
CA GLN A 112 12.31 2.69 -14.66
C GLN A 112 12.30 1.18 -14.86
N PHE A 113 11.90 0.44 -13.82
CA PHE A 113 11.85 -1.02 -13.85
C PHE A 113 10.70 -1.56 -14.73
N ALA A 114 9.54 -0.91 -14.73
CA ALA A 114 8.41 -1.24 -15.58
C ALA A 114 8.78 -1.09 -17.06
N ILE A 115 9.40 0.04 -17.43
CA ILE A 115 9.90 0.27 -18.79
C ILE A 115 10.94 -0.79 -19.18
N TYR A 116 11.86 -1.12 -18.27
CA TYR A 116 12.84 -2.19 -18.52
C TYR A 116 12.13 -3.52 -18.81
N ARG A 117 11.14 -3.92 -18.00
CA ARG A 117 10.39 -5.17 -18.21
C ARG A 117 9.65 -5.18 -19.54
N LEU A 118 8.91 -4.11 -19.84
CA LEU A 118 8.11 -3.99 -21.06
C LEU A 118 8.98 -4.01 -22.32
N ARG A 119 10.13 -3.33 -22.31
CA ARG A 119 11.07 -3.35 -23.45
C ARG A 119 11.72 -4.71 -23.67
N ASN A 120 11.86 -5.52 -22.62
CA ASN A 120 12.43 -6.86 -22.70
C ASN A 120 11.38 -7.97 -22.86
N GLY A 121 10.11 -7.62 -23.07
CA GLY A 121 9.03 -8.59 -23.23
C GLY A 121 8.80 -9.45 -21.98
N MET A 122 9.11 -8.92 -20.80
CA MET A 122 8.88 -9.62 -19.53
C MET A 122 7.44 -9.42 -19.08
N ASP A 123 6.68 -10.51 -18.99
CA ASP A 123 5.27 -10.47 -18.57
C ASP A 123 5.09 -9.81 -17.20
N ILE A 124 4.00 -9.05 -17.07
CA ILE A 124 3.55 -8.42 -15.84
C ILE A 124 2.24 -9.08 -15.44
N VAL A 125 2.25 -9.77 -14.31
CA VAL A 125 1.07 -10.43 -13.76
C VAL A 125 0.67 -9.72 -12.48
N ASN A 126 -0.57 -9.24 -12.44
CA ASN A 126 -1.20 -8.71 -11.23
C ASN A 126 -2.42 -9.57 -10.87
N PRO A 127 -2.29 -10.49 -9.91
CA PRO A 127 -3.38 -11.39 -9.54
C PRO A 127 -4.57 -10.69 -8.86
N PHE A 128 -4.43 -9.40 -8.51
CA PHE A 128 -5.44 -8.61 -7.79
C PHE A 128 -5.94 -7.41 -8.58
N LEU A 129 -5.77 -7.43 -9.90
CA LEU A 129 -6.12 -6.30 -10.76
C LEU A 129 -7.58 -5.88 -10.58
N TYR A 130 -8.50 -6.85 -10.52
CA TYR A 130 -9.93 -6.60 -10.38
C TYR A 130 -10.25 -5.94 -9.03
N GLU A 131 -9.79 -6.53 -7.94
CA GLU A 131 -9.98 -6.03 -6.58
C GLU A 131 -9.34 -4.65 -6.41
N THR A 132 -8.16 -4.46 -6.97
CA THR A 132 -7.45 -3.17 -6.97
C THR A 132 -8.28 -2.08 -7.66
N ARG A 133 -8.80 -2.36 -8.86
CA ARG A 133 -9.67 -1.44 -9.60
C ARG A 133 -10.95 -1.12 -8.82
N MET A 134 -11.56 -2.10 -8.16
CA MET A 134 -12.81 -1.91 -7.43
C MET A 134 -12.64 -1.17 -6.11
N CYS A 135 -11.56 -1.44 -5.39
CA CYS A 135 -11.24 -0.83 -4.11
C CYS A 135 -10.75 0.61 -4.29
N TYR A 136 -9.81 0.84 -5.21
CA TYR A 136 -9.07 2.10 -5.33
C TYR A 136 -9.47 2.86 -6.60
N LYS A 137 -10.78 3.04 -6.84
CA LYS A 137 -11.31 3.57 -8.11
C LYS A 137 -10.71 4.92 -8.51
N SER A 138 -10.64 5.87 -7.59
CA SER A 138 -10.04 7.18 -7.83
C SER A 138 -8.57 7.09 -8.20
N GLU A 139 -7.81 6.31 -7.44
CA GLU A 139 -6.39 6.10 -7.64
C GLU A 139 -6.11 5.32 -8.92
N TYR A 140 -6.99 4.39 -9.31
CA TYR A 140 -6.90 3.61 -10.53
C TYR A 140 -7.07 4.51 -11.77
N GLU A 141 -8.01 5.46 -11.75
CA GLU A 141 -8.16 6.41 -12.86
C GLU A 141 -6.97 7.36 -13.01
N ILE A 142 -6.33 7.74 -11.89
CA ILE A 142 -5.09 8.52 -11.93
C ILE A 142 -3.95 7.66 -12.46
N ALA A 143 -3.85 6.40 -12.01
CA ALA A 143 -2.86 5.45 -12.51
C ALA A 143 -3.01 5.16 -14.01
N ARG A 144 -4.25 5.13 -14.52
CA ARG A 144 -4.55 4.98 -15.95
C ARG A 144 -4.02 6.16 -16.76
N GLN A 145 -4.25 7.38 -16.29
CA GLN A 145 -3.71 8.60 -16.90
C GLN A 145 -2.17 8.63 -16.83
N ALA A 146 -1.59 8.19 -15.70
CA ALA A 146 -0.14 8.05 -15.56
C ALA A 146 0.43 7.03 -16.56
N ALA A 147 -0.25 5.90 -16.78
CA ALA A 147 0.14 4.90 -17.76
C ALA A 147 0.09 5.45 -19.20
N GLU A 148 -0.90 6.27 -19.54
CA GLU A 148 -0.97 6.96 -20.84
C GLU A 148 0.21 7.93 -21.04
N LEU A 149 0.55 8.71 -20.00
CA LEU A 149 1.73 9.59 -20.00
C LEU A 149 3.03 8.81 -20.18
N ILE A 150 3.20 7.68 -19.48
CA ILE A 150 4.37 6.81 -19.64
C ILE A 150 4.40 6.22 -21.05
N GLY A 151 3.30 5.66 -21.53
CA GLY A 151 3.24 4.99 -22.82
C GLY A 151 3.52 5.94 -23.99
N SER A 152 2.96 7.15 -23.95
CA SER A 152 3.23 8.20 -24.94
C SER A 152 4.69 8.68 -24.92
N THR A 153 5.29 8.83 -23.73
CA THR A 153 6.66 9.32 -23.58
C THR A 153 7.70 8.31 -24.08
N PHE A 154 7.50 7.03 -23.79
CA PHE A 154 8.50 5.99 -24.11
C PHE A 154 8.15 5.14 -25.34
N GLY A 155 6.99 5.38 -25.97
CA GLY A 155 6.53 4.63 -27.14
C GLY A 155 6.24 3.16 -26.83
N ILE A 156 5.70 2.88 -25.64
CA ILE A 156 5.40 1.52 -25.16
C ILE A 156 3.93 1.37 -24.79
N ALA A 157 3.39 0.17 -24.94
CA ALA A 157 2.09 -0.17 -24.39
C ALA A 157 2.24 -0.51 -22.91
N VAL A 158 1.48 0.17 -22.05
CA VAL A 158 1.42 -0.12 -20.61
C VAL A 158 0.18 -0.99 -20.35
N PRO A 159 0.34 -2.25 -19.90
CA PRO A 159 -0.77 -3.17 -19.72
C PRO A 159 -1.56 -2.86 -18.43
N ASP A 160 -2.80 -3.36 -18.34
CA ASP A 160 -3.70 -3.12 -17.20
C ASP A 160 -3.10 -3.57 -15.86
N GLU A 161 -2.29 -4.63 -15.86
CA GLU A 161 -1.60 -5.14 -14.68
C GLU A 161 -0.65 -4.10 -14.08
N GLU A 162 0.03 -3.34 -14.94
CA GLU A 162 0.92 -2.25 -14.54
C GLU A 162 0.12 -1.04 -14.04
N ILE A 163 -1.04 -0.76 -14.63
CA ILE A 163 -1.99 0.23 -14.08
C ILE A 163 -2.39 -0.16 -12.65
N GLY A 164 -2.61 -1.46 -12.40
CA GLY A 164 -2.86 -1.98 -11.06
C GLY A 164 -1.70 -1.71 -10.08
N PHE A 165 -0.44 -1.87 -10.49
CA PHE A 165 0.70 -1.54 -9.63
C PHE A 165 0.87 -0.04 -9.41
N LEU A 166 0.69 0.78 -10.46
CA LEU A 166 0.69 2.23 -10.36
C LEU A 166 -0.39 2.73 -9.39
N THR A 167 -1.55 2.07 -9.35
CA THR A 167 -2.62 2.37 -8.40
C THR A 167 -2.14 2.29 -6.95
N TYR A 168 -1.29 1.31 -6.61
CA TYR A 168 -0.71 1.23 -5.26
C TYR A 168 0.28 2.34 -4.96
N HIS A 169 1.04 2.82 -5.95
CA HIS A 169 1.91 3.99 -5.76
C HIS A 169 1.10 5.25 -5.49
N VAL A 170 0.00 5.45 -6.24
CA VAL A 170 -0.93 6.56 -6.02
C VAL A 170 -1.54 6.46 -4.62
N HIS A 171 -2.08 5.30 -4.25
CA HIS A 171 -2.69 5.09 -2.94
C HIS A 171 -1.69 5.27 -1.79
N SER A 172 -0.49 4.69 -1.91
CA SER A 172 0.59 4.83 -0.92
C SER A 172 1.03 6.28 -0.75
N ALA A 173 1.01 7.05 -1.84
CA ALA A 173 1.36 8.47 -1.81
C ALA A 173 0.34 9.29 -1.02
N VAL A 174 -0.95 8.96 -1.07
CA VAL A 174 -1.98 9.74 -0.37
C VAL A 174 -2.23 9.25 1.06
N THR A 175 -2.18 7.95 1.31
CA THR A 175 -2.46 7.40 2.65
C THR A 175 -1.25 7.21 3.55
N ASN A 176 -0.03 7.39 3.02
CA ASN A 176 1.23 7.07 3.70
C ASN A 176 1.35 5.58 4.13
N VAL A 177 0.49 4.70 3.59
CA VAL A 177 0.59 3.25 3.81
C VAL A 177 1.64 2.69 2.86
N PRO A 178 2.66 1.95 3.34
CA PRO A 178 3.67 1.33 2.48
C PRO A 178 3.06 0.36 1.45
N ILE A 179 3.57 0.35 0.22
CA ILE A 179 3.07 -0.53 -0.86
C ILE A 179 3.05 -2.01 -0.47
N GLY A 180 4.10 -2.51 0.20
CA GLY A 180 4.14 -3.90 0.67
C GLY A 180 3.00 -4.23 1.63
N GLN A 181 2.53 -3.24 2.39
CA GLN A 181 1.39 -3.38 3.30
C GLN A 181 0.05 -3.35 2.53
N ILE A 182 -0.09 -2.51 1.49
CA ILE A 182 -1.25 -2.51 0.59
C ILE A 182 -1.42 -3.89 -0.08
N VAL A 183 -0.33 -4.47 -0.59
CA VAL A 183 -0.34 -5.82 -1.19
C VAL A 183 -0.74 -6.87 -0.15
N LYS A 184 -0.18 -6.79 1.07
CA LYS A 184 -0.54 -7.69 2.17
C LYS A 184 -2.04 -7.60 2.51
N PHE A 185 -2.60 -6.39 2.56
CA PHE A 185 -4.03 -6.19 2.80
C PHE A 185 -4.89 -6.79 1.68
N THR A 186 -4.48 -6.61 0.43
CA THR A 186 -5.19 -7.15 -0.73
C THR A 186 -5.19 -8.68 -0.71
N ASN A 187 -4.07 -9.31 -0.36
CA ASN A 187 -3.98 -10.77 -0.16
C ASN A 187 -4.95 -11.24 0.93
N LEU A 188 -4.91 -10.57 2.10
CA LEU A 188 -5.76 -10.92 3.23
C LEU A 188 -7.24 -10.79 2.88
N VAL A 189 -7.66 -9.73 2.19
CA VAL A 189 -9.05 -9.56 1.74
C VAL A 189 -9.48 -10.71 0.84
N ASN A 190 -8.64 -11.14 -0.10
CA ASN A 190 -8.95 -12.27 -0.97
C ASN A 190 -9.09 -13.59 -0.20
N GLU A 191 -8.17 -13.87 0.72
CA GLU A 191 -8.21 -15.05 1.58
C GLU A 191 -9.48 -15.07 2.44
N LEU A 192 -9.88 -13.92 2.99
CA LEU A 192 -11.12 -13.78 3.75
C LEU A 192 -12.35 -14.08 2.88
N VAL A 193 -12.39 -13.60 1.64
CA VAL A 193 -13.49 -13.92 0.73
C VAL A 193 -13.52 -15.40 0.34
N GLU A 194 -12.37 -16.01 0.09
CA GLU A 194 -12.27 -17.45 -0.15
C GLU A 194 -12.86 -18.24 1.03
N LYS A 195 -12.56 -17.84 2.27
CA LYS A 195 -13.07 -18.52 3.47
C LYS A 195 -14.56 -18.30 3.67
N ILE A 196 -15.08 -17.15 3.22
CA ILE A 196 -16.52 -16.91 3.16
C ILE A 196 -17.19 -17.84 2.15
N GLU A 197 -16.64 -17.93 0.94
CA GLU A 197 -17.14 -18.80 -0.14
C GLU A 197 -17.09 -20.29 0.24
N GLU A 198 -15.98 -20.75 0.81
CA GLU A 198 -15.75 -22.13 1.26
C GLU A 198 -16.76 -22.52 2.34
N ARG A 199 -16.87 -21.73 3.42
CA ARG A 199 -17.76 -22.04 4.55
C ARG A 199 -19.24 -22.07 4.16
N ARG A 200 -19.62 -21.32 3.12
CA ARG A 200 -20.99 -21.26 2.60
C ARG A 200 -21.25 -22.20 1.42
N ALA A 201 -20.20 -22.81 0.87
CA ALA A 201 -20.26 -23.55 -0.40
C ALA A 201 -20.89 -22.73 -1.54
N ILE A 202 -20.57 -21.44 -1.62
CA ILE A 202 -21.05 -20.53 -2.67
C ILE A 202 -19.90 -20.00 -3.53
N ARG A 203 -20.23 -19.44 -4.69
CA ARG A 203 -19.32 -18.62 -5.49
C ARG A 203 -19.97 -17.29 -5.77
N ILE A 204 -19.31 -16.22 -5.37
CA ILE A 204 -19.81 -14.86 -5.56
C ILE A 204 -19.17 -14.31 -6.84
N SER A 205 -20.01 -13.96 -7.81
CA SER A 205 -19.50 -13.33 -9.05
C SER A 205 -18.70 -12.07 -8.70
N ARG A 206 -17.48 -11.98 -9.21
CA ARG A 206 -16.58 -10.84 -8.95
C ARG A 206 -17.20 -9.53 -9.43
N GLU A 207 -17.95 -9.57 -10.52
CA GLU A 207 -18.69 -8.44 -11.11
C GLU A 207 -19.96 -8.04 -10.34
N SER A 208 -20.38 -8.83 -9.34
CA SER A 208 -21.59 -8.54 -8.57
C SER A 208 -21.41 -7.37 -7.60
N ILE A 209 -22.50 -6.64 -7.36
CA ILE A 209 -22.56 -5.57 -6.35
C ILE A 209 -22.25 -6.13 -4.95
N ASP A 210 -22.67 -7.35 -4.65
CA ASP A 210 -22.43 -7.98 -3.36
C ASP A 210 -20.95 -8.29 -3.12
N TYR A 211 -20.23 -8.76 -4.15
CA TYR A 211 -18.79 -8.95 -4.07
C TYR A 211 -18.06 -7.63 -3.84
N ILE A 212 -18.36 -6.61 -4.66
CA ILE A 212 -17.73 -5.28 -4.57
C ILE A 212 -17.93 -4.68 -3.17
N ARG A 213 -19.15 -4.79 -2.63
CA ARG A 213 -19.49 -4.33 -1.28
C ARG A 213 -18.71 -5.08 -0.22
N LEU A 214 -18.63 -6.41 -0.32
CA LEU A 214 -17.89 -7.25 0.62
C LEU A 214 -16.40 -6.86 0.66
N ILE A 215 -15.71 -6.86 -0.48
CA ILE A 215 -14.27 -6.52 -0.52
C ILE A 215 -14.00 -5.10 -0.05
N THR A 216 -14.91 -4.16 -0.33
CA THR A 216 -14.77 -2.76 0.10
C THR A 216 -14.78 -2.67 1.62
N HIS A 217 -15.74 -3.32 2.28
CA HIS A 217 -15.84 -3.33 3.74
C HIS A 217 -14.69 -4.08 4.41
N LEU A 218 -14.29 -5.24 3.86
CA LEU A 218 -13.15 -6.00 4.36
C LEU A 218 -11.85 -5.20 4.27
N ARG A 219 -11.57 -4.56 3.13
CA ARG A 219 -10.40 -3.69 2.95
C ARG A 219 -10.40 -2.56 3.98
N TYR A 220 -11.50 -1.81 4.10
CA TYR A 220 -11.56 -0.69 5.04
C TYR A 220 -11.37 -1.14 6.50
N MET A 221 -11.87 -2.31 6.84
CA MET A 221 -11.67 -2.93 8.16
C MET A 221 -10.19 -3.27 8.38
N VAL A 222 -9.55 -3.99 7.44
CA VAL A 222 -8.12 -4.34 7.49
C VAL A 222 -7.23 -3.10 7.62
N GLU A 223 -7.46 -2.09 6.78
CA GLU A 223 -6.70 -0.84 6.80
C GLU A 223 -6.87 -0.10 8.14
N ARG A 224 -8.11 0.00 8.64
CA ARG A 224 -8.44 0.67 9.91
C ARG A 224 -7.75 -0.03 11.09
N ILE A 225 -7.89 -1.35 11.19
CA ILE A 225 -7.28 -2.16 12.24
C ILE A 225 -5.77 -1.97 12.21
N SER A 226 -5.15 -2.13 11.05
CA SER A 226 -3.69 -2.03 10.91
C SER A 226 -3.14 -0.65 11.30
N GLN A 227 -3.94 0.40 11.21
CA GLN A 227 -3.58 1.76 11.66
C GLN A 227 -3.81 1.97 13.16
N GLY A 228 -4.23 0.95 13.91
CA GLY A 228 -4.57 1.03 15.33
C GLY A 228 -5.83 1.86 15.62
N LYS A 229 -6.61 2.20 14.58
CA LYS A 229 -7.87 2.93 14.72
C LYS A 229 -8.93 1.97 15.24
N ARG A 230 -9.72 2.42 16.22
CA ARG A 230 -10.83 1.64 16.77
C ARG A 230 -12.16 2.19 16.26
N ALA A 231 -13.05 1.29 15.84
CA ALA A 231 -14.47 1.61 15.68
C ALA A 231 -15.23 1.09 16.91
N SER A 232 -16.16 1.89 17.43
CA SER A 232 -17.08 1.44 18.48
C SER A 232 -18.39 1.00 17.84
N ASN A 233 -18.90 -0.17 18.24
CA ASN A 233 -20.17 -0.71 17.77
C ASN A 233 -21.21 -0.64 18.89
N PRO A 234 -22.08 0.39 18.90
CA PRO A 234 -23.05 0.56 19.98
C PRO A 234 -24.16 -0.50 20.00
N LEU A 235 -24.23 -1.39 18.99
CA LEU A 235 -25.28 -2.40 18.85
C LEU A 235 -24.80 -3.82 19.21
N LEU A 236 -23.56 -3.98 19.65
CA LEU A 236 -22.88 -5.27 19.82
C LEU A 236 -23.72 -6.32 20.58
N ASP A 237 -24.29 -5.96 21.73
CA ASP A 237 -25.05 -6.87 22.59
C ASP A 237 -26.28 -7.48 21.89
N SER A 238 -26.89 -6.72 20.97
CA SER A 238 -28.07 -7.16 20.22
C SER A 238 -27.73 -8.04 19.01
N LEU A 239 -26.53 -7.87 18.42
CA LEU A 239 -26.11 -8.57 17.21
C LEU A 239 -25.86 -10.07 17.47
N HIS A 240 -25.28 -10.41 18.63
CA HIS A 240 -25.05 -11.81 19.03
C HIS A 240 -26.32 -12.65 18.99
N GLN A 241 -27.44 -12.09 19.44
CA GLN A 241 -28.70 -12.81 19.54
C GLN A 241 -29.44 -12.89 18.21
N GLN A 242 -29.36 -11.83 17.40
CA GLN A 242 -30.13 -11.74 16.16
C GLN A 242 -29.44 -12.46 14.99
N MET A 243 -28.11 -12.55 15.00
CA MET A 243 -27.32 -12.96 13.82
C MET A 243 -26.23 -13.99 14.19
N PRO A 244 -26.55 -15.09 14.89
CA PRO A 244 -25.56 -15.98 15.50
C PRO A 244 -24.64 -16.67 14.47
N GLU A 245 -25.18 -17.08 13.32
CA GLU A 245 -24.40 -17.72 12.26
C GLU A 245 -23.37 -16.75 11.66
N ALA A 246 -23.78 -15.51 11.41
CA ALA A 246 -22.89 -14.48 10.89
C ALA A 246 -21.83 -14.05 11.90
N TYR A 247 -22.18 -14.00 13.18
CA TYR A 247 -21.23 -13.70 14.23
C TYR A 247 -20.19 -14.82 14.39
N ALA A 248 -20.61 -16.08 14.32
CA ALA A 248 -19.69 -17.23 14.38
C ALA A 248 -18.69 -17.24 13.22
N GLN A 249 -19.12 -16.84 12.02
CA GLN A 249 -18.23 -16.72 10.88
C GLN A 249 -17.34 -15.47 10.96
N ALA A 250 -17.87 -14.34 11.42
CA ALA A 250 -17.06 -13.14 11.65
C ALA A 250 -15.93 -13.40 12.65
N ARG A 251 -16.18 -14.16 13.71
CA ARG A 251 -15.17 -14.52 14.72
C ARG A 251 -14.06 -15.42 14.17
N GLU A 252 -14.40 -16.37 13.28
CA GLU A 252 -13.39 -17.19 12.58
C GLU A 252 -12.50 -16.33 11.69
N LEU A 253 -13.10 -15.47 10.87
CA LEU A 253 -12.37 -14.56 9.99
C LEU A 253 -11.51 -13.57 10.80
N ALA A 254 -11.99 -13.10 11.95
CA ALA A 254 -11.23 -12.26 12.84
C ALA A 254 -9.95 -12.96 13.33
N GLY A 255 -10.00 -14.26 13.66
CA GLY A 255 -8.82 -15.03 14.04
C GLY A 255 -7.74 -15.06 12.94
N LEU A 256 -8.16 -15.22 11.67
CA LEU A 256 -7.24 -15.12 10.53
C LEU A 256 -6.63 -13.72 10.41
N MET A 257 -7.43 -12.67 10.63
CA MET A 257 -6.95 -11.29 10.63
C MET A 257 -5.96 -11.02 11.77
N GLU A 258 -6.18 -11.58 12.97
CA GLU A 258 -5.26 -11.43 14.11
C GLU A 258 -3.88 -12.01 13.79
N GLU A 259 -3.84 -13.20 13.20
CA GLU A 259 -2.60 -13.86 12.80
C GLU A 259 -1.85 -13.01 11.76
N GLN A 260 -2.54 -12.60 10.69
CA GLN A 260 -1.92 -11.88 9.59
C GLN A 260 -1.52 -10.45 9.96
N LEU A 261 -2.28 -9.76 10.80
CA LEU A 261 -2.00 -8.38 11.20
C LEU A 261 -1.15 -8.26 12.47
N SER A 262 -0.99 -9.36 13.22
CA SER A 262 -0.31 -9.38 14.52
C SER A 262 -0.89 -8.34 15.50
N GLN A 263 -2.21 -8.15 15.43
CA GLN A 263 -2.98 -7.21 16.24
C GLN A 263 -4.29 -7.86 16.67
N PRO A 264 -4.77 -7.61 17.91
CA PRO A 264 -6.04 -8.15 18.37
C PRO A 264 -7.21 -7.48 17.63
N ILE A 265 -8.21 -8.27 17.26
CA ILE A 265 -9.46 -7.75 16.70
C ILE A 265 -10.48 -7.57 17.82
N THR A 266 -11.05 -6.38 17.95
CA THR A 266 -12.03 -6.09 19.01
C THR A 266 -13.39 -6.72 18.69
N GLU A 267 -14.21 -6.98 19.71
CA GLU A 267 -15.59 -7.44 19.51
C GLU A 267 -16.43 -6.47 18.66
N ASP A 268 -16.17 -5.16 18.77
CA ASP A 268 -16.81 -4.16 17.90
C ASP A 268 -16.58 -4.44 16.40
N GLU A 269 -15.34 -4.77 16.04
CA GLU A 269 -14.93 -5.09 14.66
C GLU A 269 -15.55 -6.42 14.19
N ILE A 270 -15.60 -7.42 15.07
CA ILE A 270 -16.31 -8.68 14.81
C ILE A 270 -17.79 -8.41 14.55
N GLY A 271 -18.43 -7.54 15.34
CA GLY A 271 -19.82 -7.14 15.16
C GLY A 271 -20.07 -6.43 13.82
N PHE A 272 -19.19 -5.51 13.39
CA PHE A 272 -19.32 -4.88 12.09
C PHE A 272 -19.19 -5.88 10.94
N LEU A 273 -18.22 -6.79 11.03
CA LEU A 273 -18.07 -7.87 10.06
C LEU A 273 -19.31 -8.76 10.01
N ALA A 274 -19.89 -9.11 11.17
CA ALA A 274 -21.10 -9.90 11.26
C ALA A 274 -22.30 -9.24 10.55
N ILE A 275 -22.43 -7.91 10.60
CA ILE A 275 -23.48 -7.18 9.87
C ILE A 275 -23.31 -7.35 8.35
N HIS A 276 -22.07 -7.21 7.85
CA HIS A 276 -21.79 -7.34 6.42
C HIS A 276 -22.01 -8.77 5.93
N LEU A 277 -21.59 -9.76 6.72
CA LEU A 277 -21.79 -11.17 6.46
C LEU A 277 -23.27 -11.55 6.47
N TYR A 278 -24.04 -11.14 7.48
CA TYR A 278 -25.47 -11.42 7.53
C TYR A 278 -26.20 -10.90 6.29
N ARG A 279 -25.93 -9.66 5.88
CA ARG A 279 -26.53 -9.13 4.65
C ARG A 279 -26.10 -9.90 3.41
N LEU A 280 -24.88 -10.46 3.37
CA LEU A 280 -24.45 -11.34 2.29
C LEU A 280 -25.24 -12.65 2.32
N PHE A 281 -25.52 -13.22 3.49
CA PHE A 281 -26.25 -14.48 3.63
C PHE A 281 -27.74 -14.35 3.30
N GLU A 282 -28.33 -13.17 3.44
CA GLU A 282 -29.68 -12.90 2.93
C GLU A 282 -29.75 -13.05 1.39
N VAL A 283 -28.65 -12.76 0.68
CA VAL A 283 -28.55 -12.91 -0.77
C VAL A 283 -28.12 -14.33 -1.15
N PHE A 284 -27.24 -14.92 -0.34
CA PHE A 284 -26.69 -16.26 -0.51
C PHE A 284 -27.02 -17.14 0.69
N PRO A 285 -28.29 -17.56 0.84
CA PRO A 285 -28.70 -18.39 1.97
C PRO A 285 -27.99 -19.74 1.92
N SER A 286 -27.68 -20.30 3.09
CA SER A 286 -27.13 -21.65 3.19
C SER A 286 -28.03 -22.63 2.43
N PRO A 287 -27.47 -23.63 1.73
CA PRO A 287 -28.27 -24.68 1.15
C PRO A 287 -29.14 -25.27 2.26
N VAL A 288 -30.46 -25.22 2.09
CA VAL A 288 -31.40 -25.84 3.03
C VAL A 288 -31.01 -27.30 3.10
N THR A 289 -30.43 -27.74 4.22
CA THR A 289 -30.28 -29.15 4.52
C THR A 289 -31.70 -29.69 4.60
N GLY A 290 -32.15 -30.31 3.51
CA GLY A 290 -33.39 -31.06 3.47
C GLY A 290 -33.34 -32.13 4.55
N ILE A 291 -34.28 -32.00 5.48
CA ILE A 291 -34.85 -32.96 6.43
C ILE A 291 -34.21 -34.36 6.43
#